data_AF-A0A968R6A6-F1
#
_entry.id   AF-A0A968R6A6-F1
#
_cell.length_a   1.000
_cell.length_b   1.000
_cell.length_c   1.000
_cell.angle_alpha   90.00
_cell.angle_beta   90.00
_cell.angle_gamma   90.00
#
_symmetry.space_group_name_H-M   'P 1'
#
loop_
_entity.id
_entity.type
_entity.pdbx_description
1 polymer ?
#
loop_
_entity_poly.entity_id
_entity_poly.type
_entity_poly.pdbx_seq_one_letter_code
_entity_poly.pdbx_strand_id
1 'polypeptide(L)'
;MLITDKLLLSYQRCTLRAFLDTCGDWKQLDPPSDFLLKLMRDSATYQQQVLASETYQQPSYPRGDWATGAIATLSLMQQGIDRIYRGVLIWEEFGKTNSPTVSMLGMESQYCPERSEIPEIPVRISSSALHSSSITLVSRPHLLIKQPGKSKFGDWSYTTADIWLSKRPKLDYQIIAAFHAQVLAVAQGTMPENAWLMLRKKGLWPVNLYQRTPQMFDILDDCIEMLENRRKPEVFISRQKCNLCGWYSSCHAEAESIKHLSLLPGVTASRYARLKALELTDLASLANANSDLLASYPEFVEGVAQDVVRQARSTLLNQPLLREEAERTNKEEGRREIEGRREEEKSATTDFVTDSSQQELGIKEAEASSEKAEVDRFTNITEIALINSRSTAKIEPVNSTENRSTAPAKPAPILRSKPIPYSQSVFCRSPRSNFTLTLKLNRI
;
A
#
# COMPACT_ATOMS: atom_id res chain seq x y z
N MET A 1 0.16 21.01 8.49
CA MET A 1 0.85 19.89 7.82
C MET A 1 -0.15 19.10 7.00
N LEU A 2 0.20 18.70 5.77
CA LEU A 2 -0.69 17.96 4.87
C LEU A 2 -0.29 16.48 4.82
N ILE A 3 -1.18 15.57 5.21
CA ILE A 3 -0.95 14.12 5.09
C ILE A 3 -1.92 13.55 4.07
N THR A 4 -1.38 12.89 3.06
CA THR A 4 -2.17 12.24 2.00
C THR A 4 -2.09 10.73 2.13
N ASP A 5 -3.09 10.04 1.61
CA ASP A 5 -3.06 8.60 1.34
C ASP A 5 -1.74 8.11 0.69
N LYS A 6 -1.24 8.84 -0.32
CA LYS A 6 0.03 8.54 -1.00
C LYS A 6 1.24 8.71 -0.09
N LEU A 7 1.24 9.73 0.77
CA LEU A 7 2.32 9.96 1.73
C LEU A 7 2.35 8.82 2.75
N LEU A 8 1.19 8.44 3.30
CA LEU A 8 1.06 7.34 4.25
C LEU A 8 1.45 6.00 3.62
N LEU A 9 1.10 5.77 2.34
CA LEU A 9 1.53 4.58 1.60
C LEU A 9 3.05 4.57 1.40
N SER A 10 3.63 5.73 1.12
CA SER A 10 5.08 5.88 0.97
C SER A 10 5.79 5.63 2.29
N TYR A 11 5.24 6.12 3.41
CA TYR A 11 5.78 5.93 4.75
C TYR A 11 5.86 4.44 5.11
N GLN A 12 4.78 3.68 4.90
CA GLN A 12 4.76 2.23 5.12
C GLN A 12 5.78 1.46 4.28
N ARG A 13 6.12 1.99 3.09
CA ARG A 13 7.10 1.36 2.19
C ARG A 13 8.53 1.78 2.57
N CYS A 14 8.75 3.05 2.84
CA CYS A 14 10.03 3.64 3.19
C CYS A 14 9.79 4.99 3.90
N THR A 15 10.11 5.05 5.19
CA THR A 15 9.95 6.26 6.01
C THR A 15 10.80 7.41 5.49
N LEU A 16 12.04 7.14 5.05
CA LEU A 16 12.92 8.14 4.45
C LEU A 16 12.34 8.72 3.16
N ARG A 17 11.67 7.91 2.33
CA ARG A 17 10.98 8.42 1.13
C ARG A 17 9.87 9.39 1.51
N ALA A 18 9.02 9.05 2.47
CA ALA A 18 7.95 9.95 2.92
C ALA A 18 8.51 11.26 3.49
N PHE A 19 9.63 11.20 4.21
CA PHE A 19 10.35 12.38 4.67
C PHE A 19 10.86 13.23 3.50
N LEU A 20 11.56 12.63 2.53
CA LEU A 20 12.12 13.35 1.38
C LEU A 20 11.05 13.90 0.43
N ASP A 21 9.93 13.19 0.24
CA ASP A 21 8.76 13.66 -0.52
C ASP A 21 8.12 14.92 0.13
N THR A 22 8.42 15.21 1.41
CA THR A 22 7.88 16.38 2.13
C THR A 22 8.93 17.47 2.35
N CYS A 23 10.15 17.08 2.73
CA CYS A 23 11.22 17.97 3.22
C CYS A 23 12.45 18.01 2.31
N GLY A 24 12.55 17.11 1.33
CA GLY A 24 13.73 16.95 0.47
C GLY A 24 13.86 18.02 -0.61
N ASP A 25 15.05 18.14 -1.20
CA ASP A 25 15.29 18.97 -2.38
C ASP A 25 14.87 18.23 -3.65
N TRP A 26 13.77 18.65 -4.25
CA TRP A 26 13.19 18.07 -5.46
C TRP A 26 14.14 18.06 -6.67
N LYS A 27 15.19 18.89 -6.67
CA LYS A 27 16.23 18.86 -7.72
C LYS A 27 17.05 17.58 -7.69
N GLN A 28 17.05 16.87 -6.58
CA GLN A 28 17.75 15.60 -6.39
C GLN A 28 16.87 14.39 -6.72
N LEU A 29 15.65 14.62 -7.25
CA LEU A 29 14.74 13.55 -7.63
C LEU A 29 15.12 13.02 -9.01
N ASP A 30 15.40 11.72 -9.07
CA ASP A 30 15.64 10.98 -10.30
C ASP A 30 14.42 11.05 -11.23
N PRO A 31 14.63 11.13 -12.56
CA PRO A 31 13.54 10.94 -13.50
C PRO A 31 12.95 9.53 -13.37
N PRO A 32 11.64 9.35 -13.60
CA PRO A 32 11.02 8.04 -13.49
C PRO A 32 11.62 7.07 -14.53
N SER A 33 12.03 5.88 -14.07
CA SER A 33 12.55 4.84 -14.95
C SER A 33 11.49 4.34 -15.94
N ASP A 34 11.93 3.78 -17.07
CA ASP A 34 11.02 3.19 -18.07
C ASP A 34 10.12 2.11 -17.48
N PHE A 35 10.67 1.31 -16.56
CA PHE A 35 9.90 0.30 -15.84
C PHE A 35 8.82 0.92 -14.95
N LEU A 36 9.13 2.00 -14.23
CA LEU A 36 8.15 2.73 -13.43
C LEU A 36 7.06 3.36 -14.33
N LEU A 37 7.45 3.99 -15.45
CA LEU A 37 6.51 4.55 -16.42
C LEU A 37 5.57 3.48 -16.99
N LYS A 38 6.10 2.31 -17.35
CA LYS A 38 5.29 1.17 -17.80
C LYS A 38 4.32 0.72 -16.70
N LEU A 39 4.80 0.55 -15.47
CA LEU A 39 3.96 0.13 -14.35
C LEU A 39 2.81 1.12 -14.09
N MET A 40 3.08 2.43 -14.21
CA MET A 40 2.06 3.47 -14.09
C MET A 40 1.02 3.38 -15.21
N ARG A 41 1.44 3.11 -16.45
CA ARG A 41 0.55 2.88 -17.60
C ARG A 41 -0.34 1.65 -17.39
N ASP A 42 0.28 0.51 -17.06
CA ASP A 42 -0.43 -0.74 -16.81
C ASP A 42 -1.46 -0.58 -15.67
N SER A 43 -1.11 0.19 -14.63
CA SER A 43 -2.01 0.47 -13.51
C SER A 43 -3.26 1.25 -13.93
N ALA A 44 -3.16 2.35 -14.68
CA ALA A 44 -4.39 3.06 -15.06
C ALA A 44 -5.12 2.42 -16.24
N THR A 45 -4.45 1.68 -17.13
CA THR A 45 -5.14 0.81 -18.09
C THR A 45 -6.04 -0.18 -17.34
N TYR A 46 -5.52 -0.81 -16.28
CA TYR A 46 -6.31 -1.72 -15.46
C TYR A 46 -7.46 -1.00 -14.73
N GLN A 47 -7.22 0.19 -14.18
CA GLN A 47 -8.31 0.99 -13.59
C GLN A 47 -9.41 1.32 -14.60
N GLN A 48 -9.03 1.74 -15.81
CA GLN A 48 -9.99 2.00 -16.89
C GLN A 48 -10.79 0.75 -17.27
N GLN A 49 -10.13 -0.41 -17.35
CA GLN A 49 -10.82 -1.68 -17.63
C GLN A 49 -11.84 -2.03 -16.54
N VAL A 50 -11.51 -1.84 -15.27
CA VAL A 50 -12.44 -2.08 -14.15
C VAL A 50 -13.62 -1.11 -14.19
N LEU A 51 -13.39 0.14 -14.60
CA LEU A 51 -14.42 1.17 -14.67
C LEU A 51 -15.24 1.13 -15.96
N ALA A 52 -14.82 0.40 -16.99
CA ALA A 52 -15.47 0.40 -18.30
C ALA A 52 -16.92 -0.10 -18.27
N SER A 53 -17.24 -0.99 -17.33
CA SER A 53 -18.59 -1.53 -17.12
C SER A 53 -19.40 -0.77 -16.06
N GLU A 54 -18.86 0.30 -15.49
CA GLU A 54 -19.44 1.00 -14.34
C GLU A 54 -19.92 2.38 -14.77
N THR A 55 -21.12 2.77 -14.32
CA THR A 55 -21.56 4.17 -14.43
C THR A 55 -21.08 4.92 -13.20
N TYR A 56 -20.33 6.01 -13.41
CA TYR A 56 -19.79 6.82 -12.32
C TYR A 56 -19.78 8.30 -12.69
N GLN A 57 -19.73 9.16 -11.67
CA GLN A 57 -19.41 10.57 -11.83
C GLN A 57 -18.06 10.89 -11.20
N GLN A 58 -17.42 11.96 -11.64
CA GLN A 58 -16.14 12.40 -11.11
C GLN A 58 -16.22 13.89 -10.74
N PRO A 59 -15.76 14.30 -9.54
CA PRO A 59 -15.70 15.70 -9.18
C PRO A 59 -14.71 16.45 -10.08
N SER A 60 -15.12 17.63 -10.57
CA SER A 60 -14.29 18.54 -11.36
C SER A 60 -13.72 19.63 -10.47
N TYR A 61 -12.41 19.79 -10.46
CA TYR A 61 -11.70 20.81 -9.68
C TYR A 61 -10.28 21.02 -10.24
N PRO A 62 -9.69 22.21 -10.03
CA PRO A 62 -8.30 22.47 -10.38
C PRO A 62 -7.35 21.50 -9.70
N ARG A 63 -6.31 21.07 -10.43
CA ARG A 63 -5.34 20.11 -9.92
C ARG A 63 -4.58 20.69 -8.72
N GLY A 64 -4.57 19.94 -7.62
CA GLY A 64 -3.90 20.33 -6.37
C GLY A 64 -4.76 21.20 -5.44
N ASP A 65 -5.94 21.63 -5.89
CA ASP A 65 -6.93 22.30 -5.04
C ASP A 65 -7.82 21.25 -4.37
N TRP A 66 -7.33 20.72 -3.25
CA TRP A 66 -8.02 19.68 -2.51
C TRP A 66 -9.31 20.19 -1.86
N ALA A 67 -9.35 21.44 -1.41
CA ALA A 67 -10.52 22.03 -0.79
C ALA A 67 -11.71 22.07 -1.77
N THR A 68 -11.48 22.61 -2.98
CA THR A 68 -12.50 22.60 -4.04
C THR A 68 -12.88 21.18 -4.44
N GLY A 69 -11.92 20.27 -4.51
CA GLY A 69 -12.19 18.85 -4.78
C GLY A 69 -13.07 18.19 -3.71
N ALA A 70 -12.87 18.51 -2.44
CA ALA A 70 -13.68 17.99 -1.34
C ALA A 70 -15.11 18.54 -1.37
N ILE A 71 -15.28 19.84 -1.65
CA ILE A 71 -16.60 20.46 -1.84
C ILE A 71 -17.35 19.81 -3.00
N ALA A 72 -16.69 19.63 -4.15
CA ALA A 72 -17.29 18.98 -5.31
C ALA A 72 -17.67 17.52 -5.01
N THR A 73 -16.83 16.79 -4.28
CA THR A 73 -17.12 15.40 -3.85
C THR A 73 -18.32 15.37 -2.92
N LEU A 74 -18.37 16.27 -1.94
CA LEU A 74 -19.48 16.36 -0.98
C LEU A 74 -20.81 16.67 -1.68
N SER A 75 -20.80 17.54 -2.69
CA SER A 75 -22.00 17.83 -3.50
C SER A 75 -22.53 16.58 -4.21
N LEU A 76 -21.65 15.75 -4.78
CA LEU A 76 -22.05 14.49 -5.41
C LEU A 76 -22.59 13.48 -4.38
N MET A 77 -22.01 13.44 -3.18
CA MET A 77 -22.49 12.58 -2.09
C MET A 77 -23.88 13.02 -1.58
N GLN A 78 -24.12 14.33 -1.48
CA GLN A 78 -25.42 14.91 -1.13
C GLN A 78 -26.50 14.66 -2.18
N GLN A 79 -26.13 14.61 -3.45
CA GLN A 79 -27.05 14.21 -4.54
C GLN A 79 -27.34 12.70 -4.54
N GLY A 80 -26.61 11.92 -3.74
CA GLY A 80 -26.78 10.47 -3.67
C GLY A 80 -26.36 9.76 -4.96
N ILE A 81 -25.29 10.22 -5.61
CA ILE A 81 -24.71 9.56 -6.78
C ILE A 81 -24.19 8.17 -6.39
N ASP A 82 -24.58 7.14 -7.15
CA ASP A 82 -24.28 5.74 -6.79
C ASP A 82 -22.77 5.45 -6.72
N ARG A 83 -21.99 6.00 -7.66
CA ARG A 83 -20.54 5.81 -7.72
C ARG A 83 -19.82 7.10 -8.07
N ILE A 84 -18.87 7.48 -7.23
CA ILE A 84 -18.03 8.67 -7.42
C ILE A 84 -16.58 8.24 -7.61
N TYR A 85 -16.04 8.41 -8.81
CA TYR A 85 -14.65 8.11 -9.14
C TYR A 85 -13.74 9.28 -8.76
N ARG A 86 -12.60 8.99 -8.12
CA ARG A 86 -11.58 9.97 -7.69
C ARG A 86 -12.14 11.10 -6.81
N GLY A 87 -13.03 10.74 -5.89
CA GLY A 87 -13.47 11.61 -4.81
C GLY A 87 -12.29 12.11 -3.97
N VAL A 88 -12.47 13.27 -3.34
CA VAL A 88 -11.54 13.86 -2.38
C VAL A 88 -12.27 14.05 -1.07
N LEU A 89 -11.67 13.57 0.00
CA LEU A 89 -12.19 13.73 1.35
C LEU A 89 -11.11 14.42 2.19
N ILE A 90 -11.52 15.33 3.06
CA ILE A 90 -10.64 16.10 3.93
C ILE A 90 -11.11 15.95 5.37
N TRP A 91 -10.16 15.79 6.26
CA TRP A 91 -10.34 15.92 7.69
C TRP A 91 -9.28 16.88 8.23
N GLU A 92 -9.72 18.00 8.81
CA GLU A 92 -8.87 18.97 9.48
C GLU A 92 -8.92 18.73 10.98
N GLU A 93 -7.77 18.48 11.59
CA GLU A 93 -7.61 18.35 13.04
C GLU A 93 -6.68 19.43 13.60
N PHE A 94 -7.03 19.87 14.81
CA PHE A 94 -6.19 20.73 15.64
C PHE A 94 -5.41 19.87 16.65
N GLY A 95 -4.32 19.23 16.22
CA GLY A 95 -3.33 18.60 17.10
C GLY A 95 -3.73 17.26 17.74
N LYS A 96 -2.81 16.29 17.63
CA LYS A 96 -2.80 14.93 18.22
C LYS A 96 -4.10 14.12 18.08
N THR A 97 -4.10 13.24 17.09
CA THR A 97 -5.06 12.16 16.79
C THR A 97 -5.35 11.20 17.95
N ASN A 98 -4.52 11.19 19.01
CA ASN A 98 -4.70 10.35 20.19
C ASN A 98 -4.29 11.10 21.49
N SER A 99 -5.15 12.00 21.96
CA SER A 99 -5.27 12.25 23.41
C SER A 99 -6.44 11.40 23.91
N PRO A 100 -6.34 10.68 25.04
CA PRO A 100 -7.36 9.74 25.45
C PRO A 100 -8.71 10.45 25.51
N THR A 101 -9.67 9.91 24.74
CA THR A 101 -11.09 10.23 24.83
C THR A 101 -11.47 10.22 26.31
N VAL A 102 -11.65 11.42 26.87
CA VAL A 102 -12.33 11.56 28.15
C VAL A 102 -13.71 10.98 27.94
N SER A 103 -13.94 9.82 28.55
CA SER A 103 -15.24 9.17 28.65
C SER A 103 -16.30 10.20 29.05
N MET A 104 -17.19 10.51 28.12
CA MET A 104 -18.49 11.09 28.43
C MET A 104 -19.47 9.93 28.62
N LEU A 105 -19.65 9.51 29.87
CA LEU A 105 -20.88 8.88 30.30
C LEU A 105 -21.19 9.28 31.75
N GLY A 106 -22.36 9.90 31.93
CA GLY A 106 -23.23 9.66 33.08
C GLY A 106 -22.93 10.40 34.38
N MET A 107 -23.67 11.48 34.58
CA MET A 107 -24.29 11.94 35.84
C MET A 107 -23.90 11.22 37.15
N GLU A 108 -23.54 11.99 38.18
CA GLU A 108 -24.44 12.24 39.31
C GLU A 108 -23.98 13.40 40.21
N SER A 109 -24.98 14.19 40.59
CA SER A 109 -25.21 15.06 41.76
C SER A 109 -24.16 15.24 42.86
N GLN A 110 -24.26 16.41 43.50
CA GLN A 110 -23.82 16.78 44.86
C GLN A 110 -22.33 17.06 45.08
N TYR A 111 -21.97 18.35 45.15
CA TYR A 111 -21.72 19.08 46.40
C TYR A 111 -21.04 20.43 46.10
N CYS A 112 -21.66 21.54 46.50
CA CYS A 112 -20.98 22.84 46.63
C CYS A 112 -20.54 23.00 48.08
N PRO A 113 -19.37 23.63 48.32
CA PRO A 113 -19.40 24.75 49.24
C PRO A 113 -18.64 25.98 48.73
N GLU A 114 -19.05 27.11 49.31
CA GLU A 114 -18.67 28.48 49.02
C GLU A 114 -17.26 28.86 49.47
N ARG A 115 -16.77 29.95 48.84
CA ARG A 115 -15.91 31.03 49.40
C ARG A 115 -14.51 30.69 49.93
N SER A 116 -13.50 31.17 49.21
CA SER A 116 -12.72 32.38 49.56
C SER A 116 -11.28 32.33 49.06
N GLU A 117 -10.77 33.52 48.71
CA GLU A 117 -9.36 33.92 48.64
C GLU A 117 -8.53 33.53 47.41
N ILE A 118 -8.42 34.53 46.51
CA ILE A 118 -7.33 34.72 45.58
C ILE A 118 -6.09 35.19 46.38
N PRO A 119 -4.91 34.62 46.14
CA PRO A 119 -3.71 35.46 46.09
C PRO A 119 -2.98 35.32 44.75
N GLU A 120 -2.77 36.49 44.14
CA GLU A 120 -1.92 36.73 42.99
C GLU A 120 -0.48 36.27 43.26
N ILE A 121 0.02 35.31 42.48
CA ILE A 121 1.46 35.04 42.32
C ILE A 121 1.72 34.86 40.82
N PRO A 122 2.74 35.54 40.26
CA PRO A 122 2.89 35.67 38.82
C PRO A 122 3.22 34.31 38.20
N VAL A 123 2.30 33.92 37.33
CA VAL A 123 2.42 32.81 36.41
C VAL A 123 3.66 33.02 35.53
N ARG A 124 4.78 32.41 35.90
CA ARG A 124 5.79 32.00 34.92
C ARG A 124 5.31 30.72 34.26
N ILE A 125 4.35 30.83 33.35
CA ILE A 125 4.24 29.83 32.29
C ILE A 125 5.48 30.04 31.44
N SER A 126 6.47 29.19 31.67
CA SER A 126 7.50 28.90 30.69
C SER A 126 6.80 28.72 29.35
N SER A 127 7.03 29.69 28.48
CA SER A 127 6.52 29.72 27.12
C SER A 127 7.26 28.67 26.29
N SER A 128 6.91 27.40 26.48
CA SER A 128 7.45 26.28 25.71
C SER A 128 6.36 25.33 25.20
N ALA A 129 5.16 25.82 24.97
CA ALA A 129 4.14 25.16 24.15
C ALA A 129 3.99 25.92 22.82
N LEU A 130 5.05 25.89 22.01
CA LEU A 130 5.03 26.46 20.67
C LEU A 130 4.54 25.40 19.66
N HIS A 131 3.43 25.75 19.00
CA HIS A 131 2.91 25.26 17.71
C HIS A 131 2.11 23.95 17.70
N SER A 132 0.81 24.02 18.00
CA SER A 132 -0.15 23.09 17.41
C SER A 132 -0.26 23.40 15.91
N SER A 133 0.58 22.77 15.09
CA SER A 133 0.45 22.83 13.64
C SER A 133 -0.88 22.17 13.27
N SER A 134 -1.78 22.88 12.59
CA SER A 134 -3.01 22.25 12.07
C SER A 134 -2.64 21.11 11.12
N ILE A 135 -3.22 19.93 11.34
CA ILE A 135 -2.98 18.75 10.49
C ILE A 135 -4.18 18.58 9.58
N THR A 136 -3.94 18.48 8.28
CA THR A 136 -4.96 18.23 7.27
C THR A 136 -4.71 16.85 6.66
N LEU A 137 -5.64 15.93 6.90
CA LEU A 137 -5.66 14.61 6.29
C LEU A 137 -6.46 14.68 4.99
N VAL A 138 -5.87 14.18 3.90
CA VAL A 138 -6.51 14.15 2.57
C VAL A 138 -6.53 12.73 2.04
N SER A 139 -7.73 12.26 1.77
CA SER A 139 -8.04 10.91 1.31
C SER A 139 -8.59 10.99 -0.12
N ARG A 140 -8.03 10.19 -1.04
CA ARG A 140 -8.46 10.12 -2.44
C ARG A 140 -8.71 8.68 -2.89
N PRO A 141 -9.72 8.00 -2.33
CA PRO A 141 -10.06 6.65 -2.77
C PRO A 141 -10.38 6.65 -4.27
N HIS A 142 -10.10 5.54 -4.95
CA HIS A 142 -10.43 5.44 -6.37
C HIS A 142 -11.95 5.56 -6.59
N LEU A 143 -12.76 4.94 -5.73
CA LEU A 143 -14.21 4.95 -5.81
C LEU A 143 -14.84 5.19 -4.43
N LEU A 144 -15.90 6.00 -4.40
CA LEU A 144 -16.91 5.99 -3.36
C LEU A 144 -18.15 5.29 -3.91
N ILE A 145 -18.68 4.32 -3.16
CA ILE A 145 -19.83 3.51 -3.54
C ILE A 145 -20.95 3.79 -2.55
N LYS A 146 -22.09 4.27 -3.04
CA LYS A 146 -23.29 4.49 -2.23
C LYS A 146 -23.84 3.16 -1.73
N GLN A 147 -24.28 3.14 -0.49
CA GLN A 147 -24.92 2.01 0.16
C GLN A 147 -26.18 2.50 0.91
N PRO A 148 -27.20 1.64 1.08
CA PRO A 148 -28.26 1.91 2.03
C PRO A 148 -27.69 2.12 3.44
N GLY A 149 -28.22 3.09 4.19
CA GLY A 149 -27.80 3.32 5.57
C GLY A 149 -27.84 4.80 5.95
N LYS A 150 -28.09 5.10 7.23
CA LYS A 150 -28.24 6.49 7.67
C LYS A 150 -26.89 7.21 7.72
N SER A 151 -26.83 8.40 7.13
CA SER A 151 -25.70 9.32 7.25
C SER A 151 -26.20 10.77 7.32
N LYS A 152 -25.29 11.74 7.34
CA LYS A 152 -25.66 13.16 7.23
C LYS A 152 -26.36 13.52 5.92
N PHE A 153 -26.38 12.63 4.92
CA PHE A 153 -27.04 12.84 3.64
C PHE A 153 -28.49 12.32 3.59
N GLY A 154 -28.96 11.61 4.63
CA GLY A 154 -30.28 10.96 4.65
C GLY A 154 -30.16 9.45 4.80
N ASP A 155 -30.92 8.69 4.02
CA ASP A 155 -31.04 7.23 4.12
C ASP A 155 -29.98 6.43 3.33
N TRP A 156 -28.94 7.12 2.85
CA TRP A 156 -27.77 6.47 2.25
C TRP A 156 -26.46 6.93 2.88
N SER A 157 -25.45 6.07 2.77
CA SER A 157 -24.07 6.32 3.18
C SER A 157 -23.13 5.87 2.05
N TYR A 158 -21.83 6.09 2.21
CA TYR A 158 -20.82 5.66 1.27
C TYR A 158 -19.81 4.71 1.92
N THR A 159 -19.24 3.83 1.11
CA THR A 159 -18.03 3.04 1.39
C THR A 159 -16.94 3.36 0.37
N THR A 160 -15.69 3.11 0.70
CA THR A 160 -14.53 3.37 -0.16
C THR A 160 -14.06 2.10 -0.85
N ALA A 161 -13.63 2.21 -2.11
CA ALA A 161 -13.01 1.12 -2.86
C ALA A 161 -11.78 1.58 -3.65
N ASP A 162 -10.70 0.81 -3.58
CA ASP A 162 -9.47 1.07 -4.34
C ASP A 162 -9.15 0.01 -5.37
N ILE A 163 -8.80 0.44 -6.58
CA ILE A 163 -8.48 -0.44 -7.71
C ILE A 163 -6.97 -0.62 -7.83
N TRP A 164 -6.50 -1.83 -7.51
CA TRP A 164 -5.07 -2.18 -7.49
C TRP A 164 -4.75 -3.26 -8.53
N LEU A 165 -3.68 -3.04 -9.31
CA LEU A 165 -3.14 -4.02 -10.26
C LEU A 165 -2.64 -5.33 -9.59
N SER A 166 -2.47 -5.31 -8.26
CA SER A 166 -2.01 -6.46 -7.50
C SER A 166 -3.03 -7.59 -7.45
N LYS A 167 -2.53 -8.82 -7.32
CA LYS A 167 -3.35 -10.03 -7.10
C LYS A 167 -3.63 -10.29 -5.62
N ARG A 168 -2.95 -9.59 -4.71
CA ARG A 168 -2.97 -9.87 -3.27
C ARG A 168 -3.43 -8.64 -2.46
N PRO A 169 -4.21 -8.84 -1.39
CA PRO A 169 -4.58 -7.77 -0.46
C PRO A 169 -3.40 -7.48 0.46
N LYS A 170 -2.40 -6.77 -0.04
CA LYS A 170 -1.21 -6.44 0.75
C LYS A 170 -1.60 -5.59 1.96
N LEU A 171 -0.84 -5.73 3.05
CA LEU A 171 -1.08 -4.98 4.29
C LEU A 171 -1.07 -3.46 4.03
N ASP A 172 -0.14 -2.97 3.20
CA ASP A 172 -0.04 -1.55 2.88
C ASP A 172 -1.31 -0.98 2.22
N TYR A 173 -1.99 -1.78 1.39
CA TYR A 173 -3.28 -1.39 0.82
C TYR A 173 -4.42 -1.41 1.83
N GLN A 174 -4.42 -2.38 2.75
CA GLN A 174 -5.46 -2.48 3.78
C GLN A 174 -5.40 -1.31 4.76
N ILE A 175 -4.19 -0.88 5.14
CA ILE A 175 -3.98 0.30 6.00
C ILE A 175 -4.48 1.57 5.30
N ILE A 176 -4.23 1.73 4.00
CA ILE A 176 -4.75 2.87 3.24
C ILE A 176 -6.27 2.83 3.12
N ALA A 177 -6.87 1.66 2.94
CA ALA A 177 -8.33 1.53 2.97
C ALA A 177 -8.93 1.90 4.34
N ALA A 178 -8.27 1.56 5.45
CA ALA A 178 -8.68 2.01 6.79
C ALA A 178 -8.56 3.53 6.94
N PHE A 179 -7.48 4.14 6.42
CA PHE A 179 -7.32 5.59 6.38
C PHE A 179 -8.46 6.26 5.59
N HIS A 180 -8.81 5.70 4.43
CA HIS A 180 -9.92 6.18 3.61
C HIS A 180 -11.26 6.10 4.35
N ALA A 181 -11.54 4.97 5.01
CA ALA A 181 -12.74 4.76 5.81
C ALA A 181 -12.87 5.78 6.95
N GLN A 182 -11.77 6.06 7.66
CA GLN A 182 -11.75 7.01 8.76
C GLN A 182 -12.05 8.44 8.29
N VAL A 183 -11.38 8.91 7.24
CA VAL A 183 -11.63 10.27 6.70
C VAL A 183 -13.04 10.38 6.12
N LEU A 184 -13.55 9.29 5.50
CA LEU A 184 -14.93 9.23 5.04
C LEU A 184 -15.93 9.32 6.20
N ALA A 185 -15.66 8.66 7.32
CA ALA A 185 -16.54 8.66 8.48
C ALA A 185 -16.80 10.08 8.98
N VAL A 186 -15.75 10.90 9.09
CA VAL A 186 -15.86 12.32 9.42
C VAL A 186 -16.65 13.07 8.34
N ALA A 187 -16.37 12.79 7.07
CA ALA A 187 -17.04 13.44 5.97
C ALA A 187 -18.54 13.11 5.86
N GLN A 188 -19.03 11.97 6.33
CA GLN A 188 -20.45 11.58 6.24
C GLN A 188 -21.19 11.48 7.59
N GLY A 189 -20.47 11.61 8.71
CA GLY A 189 -21.00 11.52 10.07
C GLY A 189 -21.30 10.10 10.54
N THR A 190 -20.86 9.07 9.82
CA THR A 190 -21.05 7.66 10.19
C THR A 190 -19.89 6.80 9.68
N MET A 191 -19.44 5.84 10.49
CA MET A 191 -18.37 4.92 10.12
C MET A 191 -18.87 3.92 9.08
N PRO A 192 -18.21 3.77 7.92
CA PRO A 192 -18.57 2.72 6.98
C PRO A 192 -18.28 1.34 7.59
N GLU A 193 -19.16 0.38 7.35
CA GLU A 193 -19.01 -1.00 7.83
C GLU A 193 -17.77 -1.69 7.25
N ASN A 194 -17.48 -1.41 5.98
CA ASN A 194 -16.41 -2.03 5.22
C ASN A 194 -15.66 -0.99 4.39
N ALA A 195 -14.42 -1.32 4.02
CA ALA A 195 -13.69 -0.71 2.92
C ALA A 195 -13.19 -1.79 1.97
N TRP A 196 -13.09 -1.50 0.67
CA TRP A 196 -12.89 -2.51 -0.36
C TRP A 196 -11.58 -2.33 -1.13
N LEU A 197 -10.93 -3.46 -1.46
CA LEU A 197 -9.85 -3.53 -2.43
C LEU A 197 -10.33 -4.28 -3.67
N MET A 198 -10.35 -3.63 -4.83
CA MET A 198 -10.60 -4.25 -6.13
C MET A 198 -9.27 -4.74 -6.70
N LEU A 199 -9.03 -6.05 -6.55
CA LEU A 199 -7.78 -6.71 -6.91
C LEU A 199 -7.88 -7.46 -8.23
N ARG A 200 -6.77 -7.50 -8.96
CA ARG A 200 -6.68 -8.23 -10.22
C ARG A 200 -6.93 -9.72 -10.01
N LYS A 201 -7.92 -10.26 -10.74
CA LYS A 201 -8.42 -11.65 -10.69
C LYS A 201 -9.18 -12.05 -9.42
N LYS A 202 -9.10 -11.29 -8.33
CA LYS A 202 -9.75 -11.62 -7.05
C LYS A 202 -11.05 -10.85 -6.84
N GLY A 203 -11.27 -9.76 -7.58
CA GLY A 203 -12.48 -8.93 -7.45
C GLY A 203 -12.43 -8.06 -6.19
N LEU A 204 -13.61 -7.79 -5.62
CA LEU A 204 -13.77 -7.04 -4.39
C LEU A 204 -13.29 -7.87 -3.19
N TRP A 205 -12.40 -7.30 -2.40
CA TRP A 205 -11.91 -7.89 -1.16
C TRP A 205 -12.24 -6.97 0.03
N PRO A 206 -12.98 -7.44 1.04
CA PRO A 206 -13.36 -6.63 2.21
C PRO A 206 -12.21 -6.49 3.20
N VAL A 207 -11.93 -5.26 3.61
CA VAL A 207 -10.94 -4.93 4.63
C VAL A 207 -11.57 -5.01 6.01
N ASN A 208 -10.96 -5.79 6.90
CA ASN A 208 -11.32 -5.81 8.31
C ASN A 208 -10.90 -4.49 8.98
N LEU A 209 -11.84 -3.54 9.05
CA LEU A 209 -11.59 -2.22 9.62
C LEU A 209 -11.30 -2.28 11.12
N TYR A 210 -11.93 -3.20 11.86
CA TYR A 210 -11.66 -3.38 13.29
C TYR A 210 -10.18 -3.72 13.55
N GLN A 211 -9.61 -4.62 12.75
CA GLN A 211 -8.20 -5.00 12.86
C GLN A 211 -7.25 -3.90 12.35
N ARG A 212 -7.61 -3.23 11.25
CA ARG A 212 -6.68 -2.35 10.52
C ARG A 212 -6.70 -0.89 10.97
N THR A 213 -7.78 -0.43 11.58
CA THR A 213 -7.90 0.97 12.03
C THR A 213 -6.91 1.31 13.15
N PRO A 214 -6.71 0.50 14.20
CA PRO A 214 -5.69 0.79 15.23
C PRO A 214 -4.28 0.87 14.62
N GLN A 215 -3.93 -0.11 13.79
CA GLN A 215 -2.63 -0.13 13.08
C GLN A 215 -2.44 1.09 12.18
N MET A 216 -3.51 1.55 11.54
CA MET A 216 -3.47 2.74 10.70
C MET A 216 -3.20 4.00 11.51
N PHE A 217 -3.81 4.14 12.69
CA PHE A 217 -3.53 5.25 13.60
C PHE A 217 -2.10 5.23 14.12
N ASP A 218 -1.57 4.08 14.55
CA ASP A 218 -0.17 3.97 14.99
C ASP A 218 0.80 4.46 13.88
N ILE A 219 0.59 4.00 12.65
CA ILE A 219 1.40 4.38 11.49
C ILE A 219 1.24 5.88 11.16
N LEU A 220 0.03 6.42 11.29
CA LEU A 220 -0.27 7.82 11.04
C LEU A 220 0.42 8.71 12.08
N ASP A 221 0.35 8.35 13.36
CA ASP A 221 0.95 9.06 14.48
C ASP A 221 2.47 9.10 14.34
N ASP A 222 3.11 7.96 14.05
CA ASP A 222 4.55 7.90 13.81
C ASP A 222 4.97 8.79 12.62
N CYS A 223 4.17 8.79 11.55
CA CYS A 223 4.40 9.62 10.36
C CYS A 223 4.28 11.11 10.69
N ILE A 224 3.25 11.50 11.45
CA ILE A 224 3.05 12.86 11.96
C ILE A 224 4.26 13.28 12.78
N GLU A 225 4.62 12.47 13.79
CA GLU A 225 5.71 12.77 14.72
C GLU A 225 7.07 12.90 13.99
N MET A 226 7.33 12.04 12.99
CA MET A 226 8.52 12.14 12.14
C MET A 226 8.58 13.49 11.40
N LEU A 227 7.47 13.92 10.81
CA LEU A 227 7.41 15.11 9.98
C LEU A 227 7.41 16.40 10.81
N GLU A 228 6.67 16.44 11.92
CA GLU A 228 6.61 17.59 12.83
C GLU A 228 7.99 17.87 13.44
N ASN A 229 8.67 16.84 13.94
CA ASN A 229 9.99 16.97 14.54
C ASN A 229 11.13 17.02 13.51
N ARG A 230 10.81 16.93 12.21
CA ARG A 230 11.77 16.84 11.11
C ARG A 230 12.85 15.78 11.35
N ARG A 231 12.48 14.65 11.96
CA ARG A 231 13.40 13.53 12.25
C ARG A 231 13.67 12.78 10.95
N LYS A 232 14.78 13.12 10.27
CA LYS A 232 15.23 12.41 9.06
C LYS A 232 15.55 10.95 9.42
N PRO A 233 14.86 9.95 8.84
CA PRO A 233 15.21 8.55 9.06
C PRO A 233 16.59 8.22 8.48
N GLU A 234 17.25 7.25 9.11
CA GLU A 234 18.52 6.72 8.62
C GLU A 234 18.37 6.11 7.22
N VAL A 235 19.40 6.28 6.39
CA VAL A 235 19.42 5.71 5.04
C VAL A 235 19.54 4.20 5.08
N PHE A 236 18.72 3.50 4.30
CA PHE A 236 18.85 2.06 4.12
C PHE A 236 18.53 1.68 2.67
N ILE A 237 19.51 1.13 1.96
CA ILE A 237 19.34 0.72 0.56
C ILE A 237 18.75 -0.69 0.50
N SER A 238 17.55 -0.80 -0.08
CA SER A 238 16.85 -2.08 -0.27
C SER A 238 16.56 -2.33 -1.74
N ARG A 239 17.14 -3.38 -2.32
CA ARG A 239 16.97 -3.73 -3.74
C ARG A 239 15.49 -3.85 -4.16
N GLN A 240 14.62 -4.38 -3.30
CA GLN A 240 13.21 -4.57 -3.67
C GLN A 240 12.40 -3.27 -3.69
N LYS A 241 12.71 -2.32 -2.80
CA LYS A 241 11.94 -1.08 -2.61
C LYS A 241 12.53 0.10 -3.38
N CYS A 242 13.86 0.17 -3.48
CA CYS A 242 14.57 1.31 -4.04
C CYS A 242 14.49 1.39 -5.57
N ASN A 243 14.31 0.26 -6.29
CA ASN A 243 14.27 0.23 -7.76
C ASN A 243 13.14 1.09 -8.40
N LEU A 244 12.13 1.45 -7.62
CA LEU A 244 11.00 2.30 -8.04
C LEU A 244 10.96 3.64 -7.29
N CYS A 245 12.03 3.98 -6.57
CA CYS A 245 12.13 5.20 -5.79
C CYS A 245 12.83 6.29 -6.63
N GLY A 246 12.24 7.48 -6.68
CA GLY A 246 12.89 8.63 -7.33
C GLY A 246 14.01 9.26 -6.50
N TRP A 247 14.23 8.81 -5.26
CA TRP A 247 15.32 9.33 -4.40
C TRP A 247 16.52 8.38 -4.36
N TYR A 248 16.61 7.43 -5.31
CA TYR A 248 17.60 6.37 -5.24
C TYR A 248 19.02 6.92 -5.28
N SER A 249 19.35 7.78 -6.25
CA SER A 249 20.72 8.30 -6.43
C SER A 249 21.20 9.04 -5.20
N SER A 250 20.35 9.88 -4.62
CA SER A 250 20.66 10.69 -3.43
C SER A 250 20.85 9.83 -2.18
N CYS A 251 19.94 8.87 -1.95
CA CYS A 251 20.10 7.92 -0.85
C CYS A 251 21.32 7.02 -1.03
N HIS A 252 21.61 6.58 -2.26
CA HIS A 252 22.76 5.73 -2.54
C HIS A 252 24.08 6.47 -2.29
N ALA A 253 24.19 7.71 -2.77
CA ALA A 253 25.37 8.56 -2.54
C ALA A 253 25.60 8.81 -1.04
N GLU A 254 24.54 9.04 -0.27
CA GLU A 254 24.63 9.15 1.20
C GLU A 254 25.12 7.85 1.83
N ALA A 255 24.54 6.71 1.44
CA ALA A 255 24.95 5.39 1.93
C ALA A 255 26.41 5.07 1.58
N GLU A 256 26.89 5.43 0.39
CA GLU A 256 28.30 5.26 -0.03
C GLU A 256 29.23 6.15 0.80
N SER A 257 28.87 7.42 1.00
CA SER A 257 29.67 8.37 1.77
C SER A 257 29.90 7.91 3.21
N ILE A 258 28.89 7.29 3.84
CA ILE A 258 28.99 6.78 5.21
C ILE A 258 29.41 5.31 5.27
N LYS A 259 29.70 4.68 4.12
CA LYS A 259 30.01 3.24 4.00
C LYS A 259 28.99 2.34 4.71
N HIS A 260 27.71 2.66 4.50
CA HIS A 260 26.59 2.01 5.18
C HIS A 260 26.52 0.51 4.90
N LEU A 261 26.28 -0.30 5.93
CA LEU A 261 26.23 -1.77 5.81
C LEU A 261 25.12 -2.28 4.88
N SER A 262 24.08 -1.48 4.59
CA SER A 262 23.03 -1.87 3.63
C SER A 262 23.54 -2.05 2.20
N LEU A 263 24.74 -1.56 1.88
CA LEU A 263 25.38 -1.79 0.57
C LEU A 263 25.94 -3.21 0.45
N LEU A 264 26.20 -3.88 1.58
CA LEU A 264 26.64 -5.28 1.57
C LEU A 264 25.48 -6.21 1.18
N PRO A 265 25.69 -7.14 0.25
CA PRO A 265 24.73 -8.20 0.01
C PRO A 265 24.45 -8.99 1.31
N GLY A 266 23.27 -9.61 1.40
CA GLY A 266 22.89 -10.36 2.59
C GLY A 266 22.48 -9.52 3.80
N VAL A 267 22.82 -8.23 3.89
CA VAL A 267 22.36 -7.33 4.96
C VAL A 267 20.95 -6.83 4.67
N THR A 268 19.95 -7.52 5.23
CA THR A 268 18.54 -7.08 5.21
C THR A 268 18.27 -6.06 6.31
N ALA A 269 17.13 -5.36 6.26
CA ALA A 269 16.76 -4.40 7.31
C ALA A 269 16.68 -5.05 8.70
N SER A 270 16.16 -6.28 8.79
CA SER A 270 16.11 -7.05 10.04
C SER A 270 17.51 -7.38 10.58
N ARG A 271 18.42 -7.84 9.70
CA ARG A 271 19.81 -8.12 10.08
C ARG A 271 20.55 -6.85 10.46
N TYR A 272 20.35 -5.76 9.73
CA TYR A 272 20.94 -4.47 10.07
C TYR A 272 20.51 -3.98 11.45
N ALA A 273 19.22 -4.07 11.78
CA ALA A 273 18.72 -3.74 13.12
C ALA A 273 19.41 -4.60 14.21
N ARG A 274 19.60 -5.89 13.95
CA ARG A 274 20.33 -6.79 14.85
C ARG A 274 21.81 -6.40 15.00
N LEU A 275 22.50 -6.14 13.89
CA LEU A 275 23.90 -5.72 13.88
C LEU A 275 24.10 -4.40 14.64
N LYS A 276 23.19 -3.44 14.45
CA LYS A 276 23.18 -2.17 15.18
C LYS A 276 23.00 -2.36 16.69
N ALA A 277 22.14 -3.29 17.10
CA ALA A 277 21.97 -3.63 18.52
C ALA A 277 23.20 -4.32 19.13
N LEU A 278 24.06 -4.92 18.30
CA LEU A 278 25.35 -5.51 18.68
C LEU A 278 26.53 -4.53 18.49
N GLU A 279 26.24 -3.27 18.18
CA GLU A 279 27.24 -2.22 17.89
C GLU A 279 28.16 -2.51 16.69
N LEU A 280 27.79 -3.48 15.84
CA LEU A 280 28.47 -3.82 14.59
C LEU A 280 27.96 -2.92 13.46
N THR A 281 28.37 -1.65 13.47
CA THR A 281 27.79 -0.61 12.60
C THR A 281 28.65 -0.24 11.38
N ASP A 282 29.88 -0.72 11.32
CA ASP A 282 30.82 -0.43 10.24
C ASP A 282 31.35 -1.72 9.58
N LEU A 283 31.96 -1.56 8.40
CA LEU A 283 32.44 -2.69 7.62
C LEU A 283 33.55 -3.47 8.34
N ALA A 284 34.42 -2.80 9.10
CA ALA A 284 35.55 -3.44 9.77
C ALA A 284 35.10 -4.22 11.02
N SER A 285 34.17 -3.68 11.81
CA SER A 285 33.60 -4.43 12.94
C SER A 285 32.85 -5.68 12.46
N LEU A 286 32.04 -5.57 11.40
CA LEU A 286 31.34 -6.74 10.84
C LEU A 286 32.31 -7.77 10.23
N ALA A 287 33.37 -7.33 9.55
CA ALA A 287 34.38 -8.23 8.98
C ALA A 287 35.11 -9.03 10.06
N ASN A 288 35.32 -8.46 11.25
CA ASN A 288 36.01 -9.13 12.35
C ASN A 288 35.06 -9.79 13.36
N ALA A 289 33.75 -9.73 13.13
CA ALA A 289 32.76 -10.31 14.02
C ALA A 289 32.85 -11.84 14.08
N ASN A 290 32.45 -12.40 15.23
CA ASN A 290 32.31 -13.84 15.39
C ASN A 290 31.01 -14.33 14.73
N SER A 291 31.14 -15.12 13.66
CA SER A 291 29.99 -15.67 12.92
C SER A 291 29.13 -16.61 13.76
N ASP A 292 29.70 -17.33 14.71
CA ASP A 292 28.98 -18.30 15.53
C ASP A 292 28.07 -17.60 16.54
N LEU A 293 28.51 -16.46 17.06
CA LEU A 293 27.68 -15.59 17.89
C LEU A 293 26.53 -14.99 17.08
N LEU A 294 26.77 -14.56 15.85
CA LEU A 294 25.71 -14.05 14.97
C LEU A 294 24.70 -15.14 14.58
N ALA A 295 25.15 -16.38 14.39
CA ALA A 295 24.29 -17.52 14.07
C ALA A 295 23.30 -17.89 15.20
N SER A 296 23.52 -17.40 16.42
CA SER A 296 22.57 -17.59 17.53
C SER A 296 21.27 -16.80 17.38
N TYR A 297 21.23 -15.80 16.48
CA TYR A 297 20.08 -14.93 16.28
C TYR A 297 19.17 -15.40 15.13
N PRO A 298 17.84 -15.32 15.29
CA PRO A 298 16.88 -15.84 14.30
C PRO A 298 16.96 -15.14 12.93
N GLU A 299 17.48 -13.91 12.87
CA GLU A 299 17.67 -13.19 11.61
C GLU A 299 18.78 -13.80 10.72
N PHE A 300 19.65 -14.63 11.31
CA PHE A 300 20.79 -15.31 10.68
C PHE A 300 20.58 -16.82 10.64
N VAL A 301 19.70 -17.27 9.72
CA VAL A 301 19.51 -18.70 9.40
C VAL A 301 20.84 -19.34 8.99
N GLU A 302 20.93 -20.66 9.13
CA GLU A 302 22.12 -21.48 8.86
C GLU A 302 22.96 -21.01 7.65
N GLY A 303 24.26 -20.82 7.88
CA GLY A 303 25.24 -20.33 6.89
C GLY A 303 25.19 -18.83 6.58
N VAL A 304 24.10 -18.12 6.90
CA VAL A 304 23.96 -16.69 6.56
C VAL A 304 24.91 -15.81 7.36
N ALA A 305 25.13 -16.11 8.65
CA ALA A 305 26.08 -15.35 9.47
C ALA A 305 27.50 -15.39 8.89
N GLN A 306 27.95 -16.60 8.51
CA GLN A 306 29.24 -16.81 7.86
C GLN A 306 29.30 -16.10 6.51
N ASP A 307 28.26 -16.20 5.68
CA ASP A 307 28.19 -15.52 4.38
C ASP A 307 28.28 -14.00 4.53
N VAL A 308 27.58 -13.40 5.50
CA VAL A 308 27.60 -11.94 5.73
C VAL A 308 28.96 -11.47 6.23
N VAL A 309 29.57 -12.16 7.21
CA VAL A 309 30.92 -11.82 7.71
C VAL A 309 31.96 -11.99 6.59
N ARG A 310 31.89 -13.07 5.80
CA ARG A 310 32.78 -13.34 4.66
C ARG A 310 32.63 -12.28 3.58
N GLN A 311 31.41 -11.83 3.28
CA GLN A 311 31.17 -10.71 2.35
C GLN A 311 31.72 -9.39 2.86
N ALA A 312 31.60 -9.10 4.16
CA ALA A 312 32.21 -7.94 4.77
C ALA A 312 33.75 -7.98 4.66
N ARG A 313 34.37 -9.14 4.97
CA ARG A 313 35.82 -9.35 4.80
C ARG A 313 36.29 -9.17 3.37
N SER A 314 35.58 -9.78 2.42
CA SER A 314 35.87 -9.69 0.98
C SER A 314 35.81 -8.23 0.49
N THR A 315 34.78 -7.48 0.91
CA THR A 315 34.60 -6.06 0.56
C THR A 315 35.68 -5.19 1.21
N LEU A 316 36.03 -5.45 2.47
CA LEU A 316 37.05 -4.70 3.20
C LEU A 316 38.45 -4.88 2.60
N LEU A 317 38.80 -6.12 2.24
CA LEU A 317 40.10 -6.47 1.65
C LEU A 317 40.15 -6.22 0.14
N ASN A 318 38.99 -5.93 -0.48
CA ASN A 318 38.82 -5.85 -1.92
C ASN A 318 39.39 -7.09 -2.66
N GLN A 319 39.11 -8.28 -2.11
CA GLN A 319 39.59 -9.55 -2.67
C GLN A 319 38.50 -10.63 -2.62
N PRO A 320 38.39 -11.49 -3.64
CA PRO A 320 37.48 -12.63 -3.58
C PRO A 320 37.94 -13.62 -2.51
N LEU A 321 36.99 -14.08 -1.69
CA LEU A 321 37.22 -15.14 -0.70
C LEU A 321 36.51 -16.42 -1.16
N LEU A 322 37.22 -17.55 -1.10
CA LEU A 322 36.65 -18.85 -1.43
C LEU A 322 35.60 -19.24 -0.38
N ARG A 323 34.51 -19.85 -0.87
CA ARG A 323 33.49 -20.48 -0.03
C ARG A 323 33.95 -21.91 0.27
N GLU A 324 33.99 -22.28 1.55
CA GLU A 324 34.36 -23.64 1.97
C GLU A 324 33.35 -24.67 1.44
N GLU A 325 33.85 -25.81 0.96
CA GLU A 325 33.08 -26.79 0.19
C GLU A 325 31.99 -27.51 1.00
N ALA A 326 32.12 -27.56 2.33
CA ALA A 326 31.15 -28.17 3.24
C ALA A 326 29.75 -27.50 3.19
N GLU A 327 29.64 -26.28 2.63
CA GLU A 327 28.37 -25.56 2.47
C GLU A 327 27.68 -25.84 1.10
N ARG A 328 28.36 -26.49 0.14
CA ARG A 328 27.79 -26.78 -1.18
C ARG A 328 26.83 -27.97 -1.16
N THR A 329 27.15 -29.00 -0.39
CA THR A 329 26.39 -30.27 -0.31
C THR A 329 24.95 -30.07 0.17
N ASN A 330 24.72 -29.29 1.24
CA ASN A 330 23.37 -29.09 1.80
C ASN A 330 22.40 -28.36 0.84
N LYS A 331 22.90 -27.50 -0.05
CA LYS A 331 22.08 -26.80 -1.05
C LYS A 331 21.87 -27.61 -2.33
N GLU A 332 22.87 -28.40 -2.73
CA GLU A 332 22.76 -29.31 -3.87
C GLU A 332 21.84 -30.50 -3.54
N GLU A 333 21.89 -31.04 -2.32
CA GLU A 333 21.00 -32.11 -1.85
C GLU A 333 19.56 -31.64 -1.70
N GLY A 334 19.30 -30.49 -1.07
CA GLY A 334 17.96 -29.92 -1.00
C GLY A 334 17.37 -29.57 -2.38
N ARG A 335 18.21 -29.25 -3.37
CA ARG A 335 17.78 -29.02 -4.75
C ARG A 335 17.50 -30.35 -5.48
N ARG A 336 18.32 -31.38 -5.28
CA ARG A 336 18.11 -32.73 -5.83
C ARG A 336 16.89 -33.44 -5.22
N GLU A 337 16.58 -33.23 -3.95
CA GLU A 337 15.36 -33.78 -3.32
C GLU A 337 14.07 -33.13 -3.86
N ILE A 338 14.09 -31.81 -4.12
CA ILE A 338 12.95 -31.10 -4.73
C ILE A 338 12.78 -31.48 -6.20
N GLU A 339 13.87 -31.74 -6.91
CA GLU A 339 13.86 -32.14 -8.32
C GLU A 339 13.46 -33.62 -8.48
N GLY A 340 13.93 -34.51 -7.60
CA GLY A 340 13.55 -35.92 -7.54
C GLY A 340 12.06 -36.15 -7.22
N ARG A 341 11.48 -35.40 -6.27
CA ARG A 341 10.03 -35.44 -6.01
C ARG A 341 9.18 -34.98 -7.20
N ARG A 342 9.72 -34.12 -8.06
CA ARG A 342 9.03 -33.60 -9.24
C ARG A 342 9.14 -34.53 -10.46
N GLU A 343 10.07 -35.48 -10.43
CA GLU A 343 10.23 -36.53 -11.44
C GLU A 343 9.44 -37.79 -11.09
N GLU A 344 9.31 -38.16 -9.81
CA GLU A 344 8.42 -39.25 -9.36
C GLU A 344 6.93 -38.94 -9.61
N GLU A 345 6.50 -37.69 -9.45
CA GLU A 345 5.13 -37.26 -9.84
C GLU A 345 4.90 -37.26 -11.36
N LYS A 346 5.95 -37.32 -12.19
CA LYS A 346 5.83 -37.38 -13.66
C LYS A 346 6.00 -38.78 -14.24
N SER A 347 6.73 -39.67 -13.57
CA SER A 347 6.90 -41.07 -14.04
C SER A 347 5.71 -41.96 -13.70
N ALA A 348 4.81 -41.52 -12.80
CA ALA A 348 3.57 -42.25 -12.50
C ALA A 348 2.44 -42.02 -13.54
N THR A 349 2.66 -41.25 -14.61
CA THR A 349 1.63 -40.92 -15.62
C THR A 349 1.99 -41.33 -17.05
N THR A 350 2.95 -42.23 -17.24
CA THR A 350 3.24 -42.83 -18.54
C THR A 350 3.63 -44.28 -18.35
N ASP A 351 2.65 -45.17 -18.38
CA ASP A 351 2.75 -46.51 -18.95
C ASP A 351 1.40 -47.22 -18.80
N PHE A 352 0.57 -47.12 -19.83
CA PHE A 352 -0.22 -48.20 -20.46
C PHE A 352 -1.35 -47.60 -21.33
N VAL A 353 -1.13 -47.58 -22.64
CA VAL A 353 -2.20 -47.52 -23.64
C VAL A 353 -1.99 -48.71 -24.57
N THR A 354 -2.90 -49.68 -24.52
CA THR A 354 -3.29 -50.51 -25.67
C THR A 354 -4.71 -51.02 -25.47
N ASP A 355 -5.63 -50.35 -26.18
CA ASP A 355 -6.68 -50.89 -27.06
C ASP A 355 -7.54 -52.10 -26.63
N SER A 356 -8.85 -51.86 -26.39
CA SER A 356 -9.98 -52.56 -27.06
C SER A 356 -11.33 -52.35 -26.36
N SER A 357 -12.29 -51.84 -27.13
CA SER A 357 -13.69 -52.28 -27.31
C SER A 357 -14.55 -52.82 -26.14
N GLN A 358 -15.72 -52.18 -26.01
CA GLN A 358 -17.05 -52.70 -25.58
C GLN A 358 -17.45 -52.78 -24.08
N GLN A 359 -18.69 -52.31 -23.87
CA GLN A 359 -19.74 -52.76 -22.95
C GLN A 359 -19.91 -52.10 -21.56
N GLU A 360 -20.96 -51.27 -21.51
CA GLU A 360 -22.01 -51.07 -20.49
C GLU A 360 -21.83 -51.46 -19.00
N LEU A 361 -22.40 -50.55 -18.18
CA LEU A 361 -23.02 -50.68 -16.83
C LEU A 361 -22.21 -50.28 -15.58
N GLY A 362 -22.49 -49.04 -15.16
CA GLY A 362 -22.99 -48.66 -13.82
C GLY A 362 -22.18 -49.00 -12.56
N ILE A 363 -21.81 -47.96 -11.78
CA ILE A 363 -22.26 -47.70 -10.39
C ILE A 363 -21.38 -46.60 -9.74
N LYS A 364 -22.07 -45.54 -9.30
CA LYS A 364 -21.91 -44.66 -8.11
C LYS A 364 -20.54 -44.11 -7.65
N GLU A 365 -20.55 -42.77 -7.59
CA GLU A 365 -20.21 -41.86 -6.46
C GLU A 365 -18.80 -41.78 -5.84
N ALA A 366 -18.46 -40.51 -5.55
CA ALA A 366 -17.68 -39.97 -4.43
C ALA A 366 -16.19 -39.66 -4.68
N GLU A 367 -15.90 -38.41 -5.05
CA GLU A 367 -14.61 -37.78 -4.78
C GLU A 367 -14.68 -37.00 -3.46
N ALA A 368 -14.02 -37.56 -2.46
CA ALA A 368 -13.69 -36.93 -1.19
C ALA A 368 -12.39 -36.13 -1.33
N SER A 369 -12.45 -34.91 -0.80
CA SER A 369 -11.32 -34.08 -0.40
C SER A 369 -10.46 -34.75 0.66
N SER A 370 -9.13 -34.60 0.57
CA SER A 370 -8.20 -34.76 1.70
C SER A 370 -7.30 -33.53 1.76
N GLU A 371 -7.66 -32.63 2.68
CA GLU A 371 -6.81 -31.60 3.25
C GLU A 371 -5.84 -32.22 4.27
N LYS A 372 -4.69 -31.57 4.45
CA LYS A 372 -4.03 -31.49 5.77
C LYS A 372 -3.95 -30.02 6.18
N ALA A 373 -4.93 -29.59 6.97
CA ALA A 373 -4.82 -28.54 7.99
C ALA A 373 -4.00 -29.09 9.18
N GLU A 374 -3.45 -28.30 10.12
CA GLU A 374 -4.13 -27.53 11.17
C GLU A 374 -3.01 -26.76 11.95
N VAL A 375 -3.22 -25.69 12.73
CA VAL A 375 -4.19 -25.51 13.83
C VAL A 375 -4.43 -24.01 14.06
N ASP A 376 -5.69 -23.57 14.10
CA ASP A 376 -6.22 -22.83 15.26
C ASP A 376 -7.75 -22.81 15.27
N ARG A 377 -8.29 -23.03 16.47
CA ARG A 377 -9.62 -23.62 16.73
C ARG A 377 -10.80 -22.65 16.59
N PHE A 378 -11.92 -23.28 16.20
CA PHE A 378 -13.29 -22.80 16.10
C PHE A 378 -13.97 -22.44 17.43
N THR A 379 -14.98 -21.56 17.33
CA THR A 379 -16.33 -21.80 17.89
C THR A 379 -17.38 -21.33 16.88
N ASN A 380 -18.25 -22.25 16.45
CA ASN A 380 -19.42 -22.07 15.58
C ASN A 380 -20.66 -21.66 16.37
N ILE A 381 -21.57 -20.88 15.75
CA ILE A 381 -23.02 -21.14 15.79
C ILE A 381 -23.62 -20.86 14.39
N THR A 382 -24.50 -21.79 14.03
CA THR A 382 -25.27 -22.09 12.82
C THR A 382 -26.24 -21.03 12.30
N GLU A 383 -26.40 -20.99 10.96
CA GLU A 383 -27.51 -20.32 10.26
C GLU A 383 -28.30 -21.34 9.40
N ILE A 384 -29.62 -21.15 9.36
CA ILE A 384 -30.64 -22.03 8.78
C ILE A 384 -30.86 -21.68 7.30
N ALA A 385 -30.99 -22.72 6.46
CA ALA A 385 -31.27 -22.62 5.03
C ALA A 385 -32.73 -22.24 4.72
N LEU A 386 -32.91 -21.44 3.65
CA LEU A 386 -34.17 -21.28 2.94
C LEU A 386 -33.95 -21.47 1.44
N ILE A 387 -34.74 -22.41 0.90
CA ILE A 387 -34.83 -22.88 -0.48
C ILE A 387 -35.56 -21.84 -1.33
N ASN A 388 -35.18 -21.67 -2.61
CA ASN A 388 -36.16 -21.68 -3.70
C ASN A 388 -35.57 -21.89 -5.10
N SER A 389 -36.30 -22.75 -5.80
CA SER A 389 -36.22 -23.31 -7.15
C SER A 389 -36.35 -22.29 -8.29
N ARG A 390 -35.77 -22.61 -9.46
CA ARG A 390 -36.29 -22.16 -10.77
C ARG A 390 -35.97 -23.15 -11.89
N SER A 391 -36.98 -23.35 -12.73
CA SER A 391 -37.15 -24.29 -13.82
C SER A 391 -36.49 -23.84 -15.13
N THR A 392 -36.09 -24.83 -15.92
CA THR A 392 -35.49 -24.75 -17.25
C THR A 392 -36.55 -24.74 -18.35
N ALA A 393 -36.34 -23.97 -19.42
CA ALA A 393 -36.99 -24.15 -20.72
C ALA A 393 -35.94 -24.22 -21.84
N LYS A 394 -36.03 -25.31 -22.62
CA LYS A 394 -35.24 -25.70 -23.80
C LYS A 394 -35.75 -24.99 -25.05
N ILE A 395 -34.86 -24.57 -25.96
CA ILE A 395 -35.15 -24.43 -27.41
C ILE A 395 -33.91 -24.89 -28.20
N GLU A 396 -34.17 -25.73 -29.20
CA GLU A 396 -33.22 -26.35 -30.15
C GLU A 396 -33.15 -25.61 -31.51
N PRO A 397 -32.19 -25.93 -32.41
CA PRO A 397 -31.59 -25.00 -33.36
C PRO A 397 -32.15 -25.07 -34.80
N VAL A 398 -31.78 -24.09 -35.63
CA VAL A 398 -32.01 -24.08 -37.08
C VAL A 398 -30.69 -23.74 -37.81
N ASN A 399 -30.34 -24.58 -38.78
CA ASN A 399 -29.24 -24.42 -39.74
C ASN A 399 -29.68 -23.65 -40.98
N SER A 400 -28.77 -22.88 -41.60
CA SER A 400 -28.65 -22.80 -43.07
C SER A 400 -27.39 -22.07 -43.58
N THR A 401 -26.63 -22.84 -44.37
CA THR A 401 -25.93 -22.53 -45.65
C THR A 401 -24.75 -21.55 -45.77
N GLU A 402 -23.78 -22.06 -46.53
CA GLU A 402 -22.46 -21.56 -46.94
C GLU A 402 -22.49 -20.32 -47.84
N ASN A 403 -21.40 -19.52 -47.80
CA ASN A 403 -20.73 -19.05 -49.01
C ASN A 403 -19.29 -18.53 -48.76
N ARG A 404 -18.55 -18.46 -49.87
CA ARG A 404 -17.11 -18.74 -50.06
C ARG A 404 -16.16 -17.52 -49.94
N SER A 405 -14.89 -17.87 -49.66
CA SER A 405 -13.63 -17.11 -49.61
C SER A 405 -13.39 -15.94 -50.59
N THR A 406 -12.80 -14.84 -50.08
CA THR A 406 -11.90 -13.93 -50.85
C THR A 406 -10.91 -13.24 -49.89
N ALA A 407 -9.61 -13.21 -50.26
CA ALA A 407 -8.50 -12.64 -49.48
C ALA A 407 -8.17 -11.18 -49.90
N PRO A 408 -7.22 -10.45 -49.28
CA PRO A 408 -7.50 -9.30 -48.42
C PRO A 408 -7.14 -7.93 -49.05
N ALA A 409 -7.96 -6.92 -48.78
CA ALA A 409 -7.66 -5.52 -49.09
C ALA A 409 -6.96 -4.82 -47.91
N LYS A 410 -5.82 -4.18 -48.17
CA LYS A 410 -5.06 -3.35 -47.21
C LYS A 410 -5.90 -2.15 -46.74
N PRO A 411 -6.02 -1.88 -45.43
CA PRO A 411 -6.55 -0.60 -44.96
C PRO A 411 -5.45 0.46 -44.76
N ALA A 412 -5.81 1.69 -45.11
CA ALA A 412 -5.05 2.93 -45.04
C ALA A 412 -4.55 3.28 -43.62
N PRO A 413 -3.50 4.11 -43.47
CA PRO A 413 -2.93 4.44 -42.18
C PRO A 413 -3.92 5.24 -41.33
N ILE A 414 -4.29 4.67 -40.18
CA ILE A 414 -5.08 5.35 -39.15
C ILE A 414 -4.21 6.45 -38.53
N LEU A 415 -4.56 7.70 -38.83
CA LEU A 415 -4.14 8.88 -38.08
C LEU A 415 -4.51 8.66 -36.61
N ARG A 416 -3.50 8.40 -35.77
CA ARG A 416 -3.70 8.26 -34.32
C ARG A 416 -4.21 9.58 -33.75
N SER A 417 -5.36 9.53 -33.07
CA SER A 417 -5.77 10.57 -32.15
C SER A 417 -4.70 10.76 -31.08
N LYS A 418 -4.40 12.02 -30.77
CA LYS A 418 -3.39 12.42 -29.77
C LYS A 418 -3.71 11.77 -28.42
N PRO A 419 -2.72 11.22 -27.70
CA PRO A 419 -2.96 10.65 -26.37
C PRO A 419 -3.39 11.75 -25.38
N ILE A 420 -4.41 11.44 -24.60
CA ILE A 420 -4.85 12.20 -23.43
C ILE A 420 -3.69 12.28 -22.43
N PRO A 421 -3.31 13.46 -21.92
CA PRO A 421 -2.16 13.60 -21.04
C PRO A 421 -2.40 12.91 -19.69
N TYR A 422 -1.49 12.01 -19.34
CA TYR A 422 -1.54 11.21 -18.12
C TYR A 422 -1.19 12.03 -16.88
N SER A 423 -1.94 11.82 -15.81
CA SER A 423 -1.76 12.44 -14.50
C SER A 423 -0.49 11.94 -13.81
N GLN A 424 0.66 12.53 -14.12
CA GLN A 424 1.82 12.48 -13.25
C GLN A 424 1.64 13.52 -12.15
N SER A 425 1.28 13.10 -10.94
CA SER A 425 1.42 13.91 -9.73
C SER A 425 2.91 14.04 -9.37
N VAL A 426 3.62 14.84 -10.16
CA VAL A 426 4.84 15.53 -9.76
C VAL A 426 4.42 16.96 -9.44
N PHE A 427 4.84 17.47 -8.29
CA PHE A 427 4.63 18.87 -7.91
C PHE A 427 5.37 19.76 -8.91
N CYS A 428 4.64 20.39 -9.82
CA CYS A 428 5.07 21.65 -10.41
C CYS A 428 4.37 22.77 -9.64
N ARG A 429 5.07 23.39 -8.68
CA ARG A 429 4.68 24.72 -8.20
C ARG A 429 5.18 25.74 -9.23
N SER A 430 4.30 26.65 -9.60
CA SER A 430 4.59 27.85 -10.39
C SER A 430 5.75 28.65 -9.77
N PRO A 431 6.72 29.18 -10.54
CA PRO A 431 7.66 30.14 -10.02
C PRO A 431 6.91 31.41 -9.63
N ARG A 432 7.10 31.87 -8.39
CA ARG A 432 6.71 33.23 -7.99
C ARG A 432 7.48 34.21 -8.88
N SER A 433 6.79 34.84 -9.84
CA SER A 433 7.32 36.00 -10.53
C SER A 433 7.32 37.18 -9.56
N ASN A 434 8.50 37.56 -9.10
CA ASN A 434 8.72 38.89 -8.54
C ASN A 434 8.58 39.90 -9.68
N PHE A 435 7.37 40.43 -9.89
CA PHE A 435 7.20 41.65 -10.65
C PHE A 435 7.47 42.85 -9.73
N THR A 436 8.71 43.33 -9.77
CA THR A 436 9.09 44.62 -9.22
C THR A 436 8.54 45.71 -10.15
N LEU A 437 7.39 46.28 -9.80
CA LEU A 437 6.82 47.45 -10.47
C LEU A 437 7.69 48.68 -10.14
N THR A 438 8.58 49.05 -11.06
CA THR A 438 9.34 50.29 -11.00
C THR A 438 8.45 51.43 -11.50
N LEU A 439 7.89 52.20 -10.56
CA LEU A 439 7.27 53.48 -10.83
C LEU A 439 8.34 54.48 -11.30
N LYS A 440 8.42 54.72 -12.62
CA LYS A 440 9.09 55.91 -13.16
C LYS A 440 8.16 57.11 -13.02
N LEU A 441 8.44 57.93 -12.02
CA LEU A 441 8.08 59.34 -12.00
C LEU A 441 8.73 60.04 -13.20
N ASN A 442 7.93 60.60 -14.10
CA ASN A 442 8.34 61.73 -14.91
C ASN A 442 7.46 62.92 -14.57
N ARG A 443 8.13 63.92 -13.99
CA ARG A 443 7.67 65.29 -13.81
C ARG A 443 7.88 66.03 -15.14
N ILE A 444 6.86 66.83 -15.48
CA ILE A 444 6.80 67.92 -16.47
C ILE A 444 6.76 67.48 -17.93
#